data_AF-A0A821IQF6-F1
#
_entry.id   AF-A0A821IQF6-F1
#
_cell.length_a   1.000
_cell.length_b   1.000
_cell.length_c   1.000
_cell.angle_alpha   90.00
_cell.angle_beta   90.00
_cell.angle_gamma   90.00
#
_symmetry.space_group_name_H-M   'P 1'
#
loop_
_entity.id
_entity.type
_entity.pdbx_description
1 polymer ?
#
loop_
_entity_poly.entity_id
_entity_poly.type
_entity_poly.pdbx_seq_one_letter_code
_entity_poly.pdbx_strand_id
1 'polypeptide(L)'
;TIDNGADLIQRLENYQEKDYLQSTTYFITLHIKDPYTSITHAQLLHTLKCFLDDFIREETIQGMNTMAILKLTEFLLQHQYFVFDNRIYQQVCGGDTGLYFMELLIDIYLFYWQQPLLRLDHQDQHEIFVRCFNDIFLTWNESKEKFHELLKTMNNNDSSIQYEVNVQTKEIHYLDVEIHRHHHSTLQTRVYHDWKYQPYVLPTLHGISSIRPSNTLRMALVRAVLCCSQLNDFQEEQQYIKYSFLFHQFSFSFIHQHIEDFFLDFNAFDLSSYHDQATYDELRRQVRQWNQQTRDEKRNRLDEAQKQCIWYIHSKLKGFAVHNAKQNPTQFLPRSFHDDVNSLDGIKIEIVGIPNYPLNTK
;
A
#
# COMPACT_ATOMS: atom_id res chain seq x y z
N THR A 1 -5.27 -3.71 -7.66
CA THR A 1 -4.36 -3.13 -6.65
C THR A 1 -2.94 -3.20 -7.19
N ILE A 2 -2.09 -2.25 -6.81
CA ILE A 2 -0.64 -2.25 -7.07
C ILE A 2 0.12 -2.13 -5.75
N ASP A 3 1.39 -2.52 -5.73
CA ASP A 3 2.20 -2.52 -4.49
C ASP A 3 2.96 -1.19 -4.29
N ASN A 4 3.30 -0.48 -5.37
CA ASN A 4 3.94 0.84 -5.33
C ASN A 4 3.77 1.62 -6.65
N GLY A 5 4.26 2.86 -6.70
CA GLY A 5 4.11 3.75 -7.85
C GLY A 5 4.77 3.20 -9.12
N ALA A 6 5.87 2.47 -9.01
CA ALA A 6 6.54 1.90 -10.18
C ALA A 6 5.66 0.90 -10.96
N ASP A 7 4.72 0.23 -10.30
CA ASP A 7 3.80 -0.71 -10.93
C ASP A 7 2.78 -0.02 -11.86
N LEU A 8 2.53 1.27 -11.64
CA LEU A 8 1.67 2.08 -12.52
C LEU A 8 2.35 2.33 -13.88
N ILE A 9 3.69 2.37 -13.93
CA ILE A 9 4.44 2.78 -15.12
C ILE A 9 4.23 1.82 -16.27
N GLN A 10 4.23 0.52 -16.01
CA GLN A 10 3.94 -0.47 -17.04
C GLN A 10 2.52 -0.30 -17.61
N ARG A 11 1.55 0.10 -16.77
CA ARG A 11 0.18 0.38 -17.23
C ARG A 11 0.12 1.64 -18.08
N LEU A 12 0.86 2.69 -17.71
CA LEU A 12 0.96 3.93 -18.49
C LEU A 12 1.63 3.70 -19.84
N GLU A 13 2.73 2.94 -19.88
CA GLU A 13 3.43 2.57 -21.13
C GLU A 13 2.50 1.76 -22.04
N ASN A 14 1.83 0.73 -21.51
CA ASN A 14 0.85 -0.06 -22.27
C ASN A 14 -0.35 0.79 -22.76
N TYR A 15 -0.80 1.76 -21.96
CA TYR A 15 -1.89 2.67 -22.31
C TYR A 15 -1.49 3.60 -23.47
N GLN A 16 -0.25 4.06 -23.47
CA GLN A 16 0.32 4.84 -24.57
C GLN A 16 0.53 3.99 -25.84
N GLU A 17 1.11 2.79 -25.72
CA GLU A 17 1.38 1.90 -26.86
C GLU A 17 0.12 1.46 -27.60
N LYS A 18 -1.02 1.44 -26.90
CA LYS A 18 -2.33 1.11 -27.47
C LYS A 18 -3.11 2.32 -27.98
N ASP A 19 -2.49 3.50 -28.01
CA ASP A 19 -3.10 4.77 -28.43
C ASP A 19 -4.36 5.16 -27.62
N TYR A 20 -4.45 4.74 -26.35
CA TYR A 20 -5.58 5.08 -25.48
C TYR A 20 -5.46 6.48 -24.87
N LEU A 21 -4.26 7.05 -24.86
CA LEU A 21 -4.00 8.40 -24.37
C LEU A 21 -4.48 9.45 -25.38
N GLN A 22 -5.58 10.11 -25.05
CA GLN A 22 -6.12 11.24 -25.81
C GLN A 22 -5.57 12.56 -25.29
N SER A 23 -5.53 13.59 -26.13
CA SER A 23 -5.15 14.95 -25.71
C SER A 23 -6.06 15.54 -24.61
N THR A 24 -7.27 14.99 -24.48
CA THR A 24 -8.31 15.36 -23.52
C THR A 24 -8.33 14.47 -22.28
N THR A 25 -7.53 13.39 -22.21
CA THR A 25 -7.53 12.49 -21.05
C THR A 25 -7.15 13.26 -19.78
N TYR A 26 -8.01 13.16 -18.77
CA TYR A 26 -7.72 13.59 -17.42
C TYR A 26 -6.96 12.50 -16.67
N PHE A 27 -5.94 12.90 -15.94
CA PHE A 27 -5.34 12.11 -14.87
C PHE A 27 -5.98 12.50 -13.55
N ILE A 28 -6.40 11.50 -12.80
CA ILE A 28 -7.15 11.69 -11.58
C ILE A 28 -6.48 10.91 -10.47
N THR A 29 -6.18 11.60 -9.37
CA THR A 29 -5.84 10.95 -8.10
C THR A 29 -6.94 11.18 -7.09
N LEU A 30 -7.25 10.13 -6.33
CA LEU A 30 -8.21 10.15 -5.24
C LEU A 30 -7.55 9.57 -4.00
N HIS A 31 -7.48 10.37 -2.94
CA HIS A 31 -6.93 9.96 -1.65
C HIS A 31 -8.07 9.77 -0.64
N ILE A 32 -8.21 8.56 -0.11
CA ILE A 32 -9.22 8.23 0.90
C ILE A 32 -8.70 8.61 2.30
N LYS A 33 -9.42 9.49 2.99
CA LYS A 33 -9.03 9.98 4.33
C LYS A 33 -9.35 8.93 5.39
N ASP A 34 -8.31 8.49 6.09
CA ASP A 34 -8.36 7.69 7.32
C ASP A 34 -9.50 6.65 7.37
N PRO A 35 -9.51 5.65 6.47
CA PRO A 35 -10.56 4.62 6.47
C PRO A 35 -10.58 3.84 7.80
N TYR A 36 -9.45 3.76 8.49
CA TYR A 36 -9.26 3.13 9.80
C TYR A 36 -9.93 3.84 10.98
N THR A 37 -10.52 5.02 10.78
CA THR A 37 -11.25 5.76 11.81
C THR A 37 -12.68 6.10 11.39
N SER A 38 -13.01 5.99 10.11
CA SER A 38 -14.29 6.44 9.56
C SER A 38 -15.29 5.31 9.28
N ILE A 39 -14.81 4.10 8.97
CA ILE A 39 -15.67 2.97 8.57
C ILE A 39 -16.18 2.25 9.82
N THR A 40 -17.49 2.07 9.95
CA THR A 40 -18.08 1.42 11.14
C THR A 40 -17.86 -0.09 11.14
N HIS A 41 -17.85 -0.73 12.32
CA HIS A 41 -17.76 -2.19 12.43
C HIS A 41 -18.90 -2.92 11.72
N ALA A 42 -20.10 -2.32 11.74
CA ALA A 42 -21.26 -2.85 11.02
C ALA A 42 -21.03 -2.85 9.49
N GLN A 43 -20.43 -1.79 8.94
CA GLN A 43 -20.06 -1.73 7.52
C GLN A 43 -19.00 -2.79 7.19
N LEU A 44 -17.95 -2.93 8.00
CA LEU A 44 -16.90 -3.94 7.79
C LEU A 44 -17.46 -5.36 7.80
N LEU A 45 -18.32 -5.69 8.77
CA LEU A 45 -18.97 -7.00 8.86
C LEU A 45 -19.92 -7.26 7.69
N HIS A 46 -20.65 -6.22 7.26
CA HIS A 46 -21.55 -6.33 6.12
C HIS A 46 -20.76 -6.63 4.83
N THR A 47 -19.70 -5.87 4.54
CA THR A 47 -18.89 -6.09 3.34
C THR A 47 -18.10 -7.39 3.39
N LEU A 48 -17.62 -7.82 4.57
CA LEU A 48 -17.03 -9.14 4.73
C LEU A 48 -18.04 -10.25 4.42
N LYS A 49 -19.28 -10.13 4.90
CA LYS A 49 -20.33 -11.09 4.60
C LYS A 49 -20.59 -11.16 3.08
N CYS A 50 -20.77 -10.01 2.43
CA CYS A 50 -20.93 -9.95 0.98
C CYS A 50 -19.75 -10.61 0.26
N PHE A 51 -18.52 -10.34 0.70
CA PHE A 51 -17.32 -10.94 0.11
C PHE A 51 -17.30 -12.46 0.22
N LEU A 52 -17.64 -12.99 1.40
CA LEU A 52 -17.73 -14.43 1.62
C LEU A 52 -18.83 -15.03 0.74
N ASP A 53 -20.00 -14.40 0.65
CA ASP A 53 -21.13 -14.89 -0.17
C ASP A 53 -20.82 -14.85 -1.68
N ASP A 54 -20.11 -13.81 -2.15
CA ASP A 54 -19.80 -13.60 -3.57
C ASP A 54 -18.68 -14.52 -4.09
N PHE A 55 -17.65 -14.76 -3.28
CA PHE A 55 -16.41 -15.41 -3.73
C PHE A 55 -16.16 -16.80 -3.14
N ILE A 56 -16.77 -17.14 -2.02
CA ILE A 56 -16.53 -18.42 -1.34
C ILE A 56 -17.68 -19.37 -1.63
N ARG A 57 -17.42 -20.34 -2.51
CA ARG A 57 -18.39 -21.37 -2.90
C ARG A 57 -18.43 -22.56 -1.95
N GLU A 58 -17.35 -22.77 -1.21
CA GLU A 58 -17.22 -23.87 -0.25
C GLU A 58 -17.95 -23.53 1.06
N GLU A 59 -18.62 -24.51 1.67
CA GLU A 59 -19.30 -24.31 2.96
C GLU A 59 -18.30 -23.95 4.09
N THR A 60 -17.03 -24.33 3.91
CA THR A 60 -15.97 -24.07 4.89
C THR A 60 -14.67 -23.64 4.20
N ILE A 61 -14.01 -22.64 4.75
CA ILE A 61 -12.65 -22.24 4.38
C ILE A 61 -11.71 -22.88 5.40
N GLN A 62 -10.86 -23.80 4.94
CA GLN A 62 -9.91 -24.51 5.82
C GLN A 62 -10.57 -25.16 7.06
N GLY A 63 -11.81 -25.66 6.89
CA GLY A 63 -12.59 -26.28 7.97
C GLY A 63 -13.36 -25.30 8.87
N MET A 64 -13.31 -23.99 8.62
CA MET A 64 -14.11 -22.99 9.31
C MET A 64 -15.28 -22.54 8.43
N ASN A 65 -16.51 -22.61 8.92
CA ASN A 65 -17.66 -22.07 8.17
C ASN A 65 -17.67 -20.53 8.16
N THR A 66 -18.28 -19.94 7.14
CA THR A 66 -18.35 -18.48 6.95
C THR A 66 -19.01 -17.77 8.14
N MET A 67 -20.01 -18.39 8.76
CA MET A 67 -20.68 -17.86 9.96
C MET A 67 -19.73 -17.75 11.16
N ALA A 68 -18.82 -18.70 11.34
CA ALA A 68 -17.81 -18.68 12.40
C ALA A 68 -16.78 -17.57 12.13
N ILE A 69 -16.36 -17.39 10.87
CA ILE A 69 -15.49 -16.28 10.46
C ILE A 69 -16.15 -14.94 10.82
N LEU A 70 -17.43 -14.75 10.47
CA LEU A 70 -18.17 -13.53 10.78
C LEU A 70 -18.27 -13.28 12.29
N LYS A 71 -18.61 -14.30 13.09
CA LYS A 71 -18.71 -14.18 14.55
C LYS A 71 -17.38 -13.87 15.22
N LEU A 72 -16.28 -14.49 14.75
CA LEU A 72 -14.95 -14.20 15.28
C LEU A 72 -14.49 -12.79 14.90
N THR A 73 -14.81 -12.35 13.69
CA THR A 73 -14.54 -10.99 13.21
C THR A 73 -15.32 -9.98 14.05
N GLU A 74 -16.62 -10.22 14.27
CA GLU A 74 -17.47 -9.37 15.10
C GLU A 74 -16.94 -9.29 16.53
N PHE A 75 -16.56 -10.43 17.10
CA PHE A 75 -15.95 -10.49 18.42
C PHE A 75 -14.67 -9.65 18.48
N LEU A 76 -13.77 -9.80 17.50
CA LEU A 76 -12.53 -9.00 17.44
C LEU A 76 -12.85 -7.50 17.42
N LEU A 77 -13.71 -7.07 16.49
CA LEU A 77 -14.06 -5.66 16.31
C LEU A 77 -14.68 -5.06 17.58
N GLN A 78 -15.61 -5.79 18.22
CA GLN A 78 -16.26 -5.35 19.45
C GLN A 78 -15.33 -5.33 20.67
N HIS A 79 -14.17 -5.98 20.62
CA HIS A 79 -13.25 -6.10 21.75
C HIS A 79 -11.88 -5.46 21.48
N GLN A 80 -11.86 -4.38 20.70
CA GLN A 80 -10.68 -3.52 20.53
C GLN A 80 -10.67 -2.43 21.60
N TYR A 81 -9.66 -2.48 22.47
CA TYR A 81 -9.47 -1.51 23.55
C TYR A 81 -8.07 -0.92 23.50
N PHE A 82 -7.94 0.36 23.84
CA PHE A 82 -6.65 1.03 23.98
C PHE A 82 -6.63 1.93 25.21
N VAL A 83 -5.43 2.18 25.74
CA VAL A 83 -5.24 3.07 26.89
C VAL A 83 -4.74 4.42 26.40
N PHE A 84 -5.40 5.49 26.82
CA PHE A 84 -4.95 6.86 26.59
C PHE A 84 -5.26 7.72 27.81
N ASP A 85 -4.33 8.57 28.23
CA ASP A 85 -4.49 9.45 29.41
C ASP A 85 -5.02 8.70 30.66
N ASN A 86 -4.41 7.55 30.97
CA ASN A 86 -4.79 6.66 32.08
C ASN A 86 -6.27 6.19 32.06
N ARG A 87 -6.90 6.13 30.88
CA ARG A 87 -8.26 5.61 30.68
C ARG A 87 -8.28 4.55 29.60
N ILE A 88 -9.15 3.56 29.75
CA ILE A 88 -9.41 2.53 28.74
C ILE A 88 -10.54 3.02 27.83
N TYR A 89 -10.30 3.00 26.52
CA TYR A 89 -11.30 3.31 25.51
C TYR A 89 -11.61 2.07 24.69
N GLN A 90 -12.87 1.91 24.32
CA GLN A 90 -13.30 0.91 23.35
C GLN A 90 -13.39 1.59 21.98
N GLN A 91 -12.77 0.99 20.97
CA GLN A 91 -12.89 1.44 19.60
C GLN A 91 -14.25 1.00 19.04
N VAL A 92 -15.01 1.95 18.49
CA VAL A 92 -16.38 1.72 17.98
C VAL A 92 -16.47 1.83 16.45
N CYS A 93 -15.40 2.33 15.82
CA CYS A 93 -15.27 2.49 14.38
C CYS A 93 -13.81 2.23 13.97
N GLY A 94 -13.66 1.66 12.78
CA GLY A 94 -12.39 1.24 12.22
C GLY A 94 -11.64 0.25 13.11
N GLY A 95 -10.32 0.37 13.18
CA GLY A 95 -9.49 -0.49 14.01
C GLY A 95 -8.03 -0.05 14.04
N ASP A 96 -7.22 -0.76 14.81
CA ASP A 96 -5.78 -0.52 14.87
C ASP A 96 -5.11 -0.80 13.51
N THR A 97 -4.40 0.19 12.99
CA THR A 97 -3.58 0.12 11.77
C THR A 97 -2.45 -0.92 11.85
N GLY A 98 -2.04 -1.33 13.06
CA GLY A 98 -1.03 -2.37 13.26
C GLY A 98 -1.57 -3.80 13.05
N LEU A 99 -2.88 -3.98 12.92
CA LEU A 99 -3.51 -5.28 12.72
C LEU A 99 -3.68 -5.57 11.23
N TYR A 100 -2.89 -6.50 10.68
CA TYR A 100 -3.04 -6.98 9.29
C TYR A 100 -4.47 -7.42 8.94
N PHE A 101 -5.21 -7.96 9.92
CA PHE A 101 -6.59 -8.33 9.71
C PHE A 101 -7.51 -7.13 9.51
N MET A 102 -7.24 -5.99 10.17
CA MET A 102 -7.98 -4.75 9.92
C MET A 102 -7.71 -4.21 8.51
N GLU A 103 -6.45 -4.23 8.06
CA GLU A 103 -6.09 -3.86 6.69
C GLU A 103 -6.88 -4.68 5.66
N LEU A 104 -7.00 -6.00 5.86
CA LEU A 104 -7.83 -6.87 5.01
C LEU A 104 -9.32 -6.47 5.00
N LEU A 105 -9.91 -6.17 6.16
CA LEU A 105 -11.33 -5.78 6.24
C LEU A 105 -11.58 -4.46 5.51
N ILE A 106 -10.67 -3.49 5.66
CA ILE A 106 -10.73 -2.21 4.97
C ILE A 106 -10.58 -2.43 3.46
N ASP A 107 -9.64 -3.27 3.03
CA ASP A 107 -9.47 -3.59 1.61
C ASP A 107 -10.71 -4.22 0.98
N ILE A 108 -11.37 -5.13 1.70
CA ILE A 108 -12.65 -5.73 1.26
C ILE A 108 -13.73 -4.64 1.16
N TYR A 109 -13.84 -3.77 2.16
CA TYR A 109 -14.82 -2.69 2.13
C TYR A 109 -14.56 -1.73 0.95
N LEU A 110 -13.31 -1.31 0.75
CA LEU A 110 -12.91 -0.45 -0.38
C LEU A 110 -13.11 -1.13 -1.73
N PHE A 111 -12.97 -2.46 -1.81
CA PHE A 111 -13.28 -3.22 -3.02
C PHE A 111 -14.73 -3.06 -3.48
N TYR A 112 -15.69 -3.03 -2.54
CA TYR A 112 -17.10 -2.77 -2.86
C TYR A 112 -17.37 -1.29 -3.12
N TRP A 113 -16.81 -0.41 -2.29
CA TRP A 113 -16.99 1.02 -2.44
C TRP A 113 -16.50 1.54 -3.80
N GLN A 114 -15.36 1.04 -4.30
CA GLN A 114 -14.78 1.48 -5.57
C GLN A 114 -15.48 0.90 -6.81
N GLN A 115 -16.47 0.01 -6.67
CA GLN A 115 -17.13 -0.64 -7.81
C GLN A 115 -17.69 0.34 -8.87
N PRO A 116 -18.28 1.49 -8.51
CA PRO A 116 -18.72 2.47 -9.50
C PRO A 116 -17.58 3.01 -10.37
N LEU A 117 -16.36 3.13 -9.83
CA LEU A 117 -15.16 3.53 -10.58
C LEU A 117 -14.69 2.40 -11.51
N LEU A 118 -14.78 1.14 -11.06
CA LEU A 118 -14.40 -0.04 -11.85
C LEU A 118 -15.39 -0.38 -12.96
N ARG A 119 -16.69 -0.15 -12.76
CA ARG A 119 -17.70 -0.45 -13.78
C ARG A 119 -17.54 0.40 -15.04
N LEU A 120 -16.79 1.50 -14.96
CA LEU A 120 -16.39 2.32 -16.10
C LEU A 120 -15.30 1.65 -16.94
N ASP A 121 -14.39 0.90 -16.32
CA ASP A 121 -13.38 0.04 -16.98
C ASP A 121 -14.06 -1.05 -17.85
N HIS A 122 -15.28 -1.45 -17.49
CA HIS A 122 -16.05 -2.42 -18.27
C HIS A 122 -16.88 -1.82 -19.42
N GLN A 123 -17.15 -0.50 -19.40
CA GLN A 123 -17.89 0.17 -20.48
C GLN A 123 -16.97 0.85 -21.49
N ASP A 124 -15.84 1.41 -21.05
CA ASP A 124 -14.77 1.94 -21.91
C ASP A 124 -13.47 1.21 -21.57
N GLN A 125 -13.13 0.19 -22.37
CA GLN A 125 -12.09 -0.84 -22.15
C GLN A 125 -10.64 -0.33 -22.05
N HIS A 126 -10.44 0.97 -21.88
CA HIS A 126 -9.17 1.61 -22.16
C HIS A 126 -8.62 2.34 -20.95
N GLU A 127 -9.43 2.77 -19.98
CA GLU A 127 -8.94 3.55 -18.84
C GLU A 127 -8.05 2.75 -17.88
N ILE A 128 -7.07 3.42 -17.29
CA ILE A 128 -6.28 2.88 -16.20
C ILE A 128 -7.07 3.07 -14.92
N PHE A 129 -7.19 2.01 -14.12
CA PHE A 129 -7.55 2.10 -12.71
C PHE A 129 -6.54 1.34 -11.87
N VAL A 130 -5.94 2.01 -10.88
CA VAL A 130 -5.08 1.40 -9.87
C VAL A 130 -5.42 1.95 -8.48
N ARG A 131 -5.24 1.09 -7.48
CA ARG A 131 -5.32 1.44 -6.06
C ARG A 131 -4.09 0.89 -5.36
N CYS A 132 -3.48 1.70 -4.51
CA CYS A 132 -2.45 1.33 -3.54
C CYS A 132 -2.93 1.83 -2.18
N PHE A 133 -3.32 0.92 -1.28
CA PHE A 133 -3.95 1.27 0.00
C PHE A 133 -5.11 2.27 -0.18
N ASN A 134 -4.94 3.49 0.33
CA ASN A 134 -5.94 4.55 0.34
C ASN A 134 -5.84 5.47 -0.87
N ASP A 135 -4.80 5.32 -1.70
CA ASP A 135 -4.56 6.14 -2.87
C ASP A 135 -5.04 5.42 -4.13
N ILE A 136 -5.80 6.14 -4.95
CA ILE A 136 -6.32 5.67 -6.23
C ILE A 136 -5.78 6.59 -7.33
N PHE A 137 -5.38 5.98 -8.44
CA PHE A 137 -5.09 6.68 -9.68
C PHE A 137 -5.96 6.10 -10.79
N LEU A 138 -6.53 6.99 -11.60
CA LEU A 138 -7.25 6.60 -12.80
C LEU A 138 -7.11 7.61 -13.93
N THR A 139 -7.32 7.15 -15.16
CA THR A 139 -7.45 8.00 -16.34
C THR A 139 -8.92 8.16 -16.71
N TRP A 140 -9.27 9.28 -17.34
CA TRP A 140 -10.65 9.60 -17.70
C TRP A 140 -10.71 10.40 -19.00
N ASN A 141 -11.26 9.81 -20.06
CA ASN A 141 -11.41 10.45 -21.38
C ASN A 141 -12.75 11.18 -21.55
N GLU A 142 -13.69 10.94 -20.66
CA GLU A 142 -15.02 11.54 -20.68
C GLU A 142 -15.02 12.96 -20.07
N SER A 143 -16.17 13.64 -20.16
CA SER A 143 -16.31 15.00 -19.59
C SER A 143 -16.07 15.02 -18.08
N LYS A 144 -15.51 16.14 -17.58
CA LYS A 144 -15.30 16.36 -16.14
C LYS A 144 -16.63 16.37 -15.36
N GLU A 145 -17.71 16.81 -15.99
CA GLU A 145 -19.06 16.86 -15.42
C GLU A 145 -19.59 15.46 -15.09
N LYS A 146 -19.43 14.50 -16.02
CA LYS A 146 -19.78 13.09 -15.78
C LYS A 146 -18.99 12.50 -14.61
N PHE A 147 -17.71 12.84 -14.50
CA PHE A 147 -16.89 12.39 -13.38
C PHE A 147 -17.40 12.95 -12.04
N HIS A 148 -17.76 14.22 -11.98
CA HIS A 148 -18.36 14.81 -10.77
C HIS A 148 -19.73 14.20 -10.42
N GLU A 149 -20.54 13.86 -11.42
CA GLU A 149 -21.82 13.16 -11.21
C GLU A 149 -21.62 11.76 -10.61
N LEU A 150 -20.61 11.03 -11.09
CA LEU A 150 -20.21 9.76 -10.52
C LEU A 150 -19.80 9.90 -9.05
N LEU A 151 -18.92 10.86 -8.74
CA LEU A 151 -18.49 11.11 -7.37
C LEU A 151 -19.67 11.48 -6.46
N LYS A 152 -20.62 12.27 -6.96
CA LYS A 152 -21.84 12.61 -6.23
C LYS A 152 -22.69 11.36 -5.93
N THR A 153 -22.80 10.45 -6.90
CA THR A 153 -23.51 9.18 -6.73
C THR A 153 -22.82 8.30 -5.70
N MET A 154 -21.49 8.22 -5.73
CA MET A 154 -20.71 7.48 -4.72
C MET A 154 -20.91 8.04 -3.32
N ASN A 155 -20.80 9.36 -3.15
CA ASN A 155 -20.99 10.03 -1.87
C ASN A 155 -22.43 9.91 -1.33
N ASN A 156 -23.44 9.81 -2.21
CA ASN A 156 -24.82 9.56 -1.81
C ASN A 156 -25.04 8.11 -1.35
N ASN A 157 -24.29 7.16 -1.91
CA ASN A 157 -24.39 5.74 -1.54
C ASN A 157 -23.68 5.45 -0.22
N ASP A 158 -22.54 6.11 0.02
CA ASP A 158 -21.78 5.97 1.27
C ASP A 158 -21.14 7.30 1.66
N SER A 159 -21.69 7.94 2.70
CA SER A 159 -21.18 9.19 3.26
C SER A 159 -20.12 8.99 4.35
N SER A 160 -19.79 7.74 4.71
CA SER A 160 -18.79 7.45 5.75
C SER A 160 -17.38 7.75 5.27
N ILE A 161 -17.10 7.62 3.97
CA ILE A 161 -15.77 7.86 3.41
C ILE A 161 -15.62 9.31 2.98
N GLN A 162 -14.58 9.96 3.48
CA GLN A 162 -14.12 11.24 2.97
C GLN A 162 -12.92 11.02 2.04
N TYR A 163 -12.83 11.79 0.97
CA TYR A 163 -11.73 11.68 0.02
C TYR A 163 -11.38 13.03 -0.62
N GLU A 164 -10.11 13.18 -0.99
CA GLU A 164 -9.61 14.32 -1.77
C GLU A 164 -9.43 13.89 -3.22
N VAL A 165 -9.81 14.77 -4.15
CA VAL A 165 -9.73 14.48 -5.59
C VAL A 165 -8.89 15.56 -6.25
N ASN A 166 -7.88 15.13 -7.01
CA ASN A 166 -7.10 16.00 -7.87
C ASN A 166 -7.31 15.56 -9.33
N VAL A 167 -7.70 16.50 -10.20
CA VAL A 167 -7.97 16.26 -11.61
C VAL A 167 -7.07 17.17 -12.42
N GLN A 168 -6.17 16.58 -13.21
CA GLN A 168 -5.18 17.28 -14.02
C GLN A 168 -5.15 16.73 -15.45
N THR A 169 -4.65 17.50 -16.41
CA THR A 169 -4.50 17.04 -17.81
C THR A 169 -3.05 16.99 -18.26
N LYS A 170 -2.18 17.75 -17.60
CA LYS A 170 -0.78 17.93 -17.99
C LYS A 170 0.18 17.18 -17.08
N GLU A 171 -0.01 17.29 -15.77
CA GLU A 171 0.96 16.84 -14.78
C GLU A 171 0.21 16.40 -13.52
N ILE A 172 0.56 15.24 -12.98
CA ILE A 172 0.04 14.73 -11.72
C ILE A 172 1.10 13.87 -11.05
N HIS A 173 1.03 13.75 -9.72
CA HIS A 173 1.83 12.76 -9.00
C HIS A 173 0.91 11.72 -8.37
N TYR A 174 1.41 10.49 -8.27
CA TYR A 174 0.78 9.40 -7.57
C TYR A 174 1.85 8.58 -6.87
N LEU A 175 1.73 8.46 -5.55
CA LEU A 175 2.78 7.90 -4.68
C LEU A 175 4.13 8.60 -4.92
N ASP A 176 5.16 7.85 -5.30
CA ASP A 176 6.52 8.31 -5.56
C ASP A 176 6.82 8.57 -7.04
N VAL A 177 5.78 8.63 -7.90
CA VAL A 177 5.91 8.86 -9.34
C VAL A 177 5.21 10.13 -9.76
N GLU A 178 5.93 10.94 -10.53
CA GLU A 178 5.40 12.11 -11.21
C GLU A 178 5.16 11.76 -12.67
N ILE A 179 3.97 12.07 -13.17
CA ILE A 179 3.49 11.73 -14.50
C ILE A 179 3.24 13.03 -15.24
N HIS A 180 3.96 13.21 -16.34
CA HIS A 180 3.89 14.36 -17.22
C HIS A 180 3.43 13.95 -18.60
N ARG A 181 2.48 14.68 -19.15
CA ARG A 181 2.13 14.60 -20.57
C ARG A 181 3.12 15.45 -21.37
N HIS A 182 3.96 14.78 -22.15
CA HIS A 182 4.91 15.38 -23.05
C HIS A 182 4.40 15.27 -24.49
N HIS A 183 4.02 16.38 -25.12
CA HIS A 183 3.27 16.37 -26.39
C HIS A 183 1.97 15.56 -26.31
N HIS A 184 1.06 15.72 -27.28
CA HIS A 184 -0.33 15.26 -27.12
C HIS A 184 -0.50 13.74 -26.88
N SER A 185 0.51 12.92 -27.18
CA SER A 185 0.45 11.46 -27.17
C SER A 185 1.58 10.74 -26.43
N THR A 186 2.51 11.44 -25.76
CA THR A 186 3.54 10.76 -24.95
C THR A 186 3.51 11.14 -23.48
N LEU A 187 3.83 10.17 -22.63
CA LEU A 187 3.98 10.30 -21.19
C LEU A 187 5.45 10.22 -20.84
N GLN A 188 5.85 11.12 -19.96
CA GLN A 188 7.13 11.07 -19.28
C GLN A 188 6.85 10.85 -17.80
N THR A 189 7.57 9.90 -17.22
CA THR A 189 7.54 9.66 -15.78
C THR A 189 8.90 9.92 -15.18
N ARG A 190 8.91 10.44 -13.96
CA ARG A 190 10.10 10.63 -13.13
C ARG A 190 9.77 10.40 -11.66
N VAL A 191 10.80 10.37 -10.83
CA VAL A 191 10.64 10.24 -9.39
C VAL A 191 10.02 11.52 -8.82
N TYR A 192 8.93 11.39 -8.07
CA TYR A 192 8.35 12.48 -7.29
C TYR A 192 8.98 12.55 -5.90
N HIS A 193 9.30 13.77 -5.45
CA HIS A 193 9.75 14.06 -4.09
C HIS A 193 8.78 15.05 -3.44
N ASP A 194 8.02 14.60 -2.46
CA ASP A 194 7.17 15.48 -1.67
C ASP A 194 8.02 16.23 -0.65
N TRP A 195 8.13 17.54 -0.83
CA TRP A 195 8.88 18.48 0.01
C TRP A 195 8.43 18.50 1.48
N LYS A 196 7.23 18.00 1.78
CA LYS A 196 6.75 17.83 3.16
C LYS A 196 7.53 16.75 3.90
N TYR A 197 8.07 15.78 3.18
CA TYR A 197 9.06 14.85 3.71
C TYR A 197 10.44 15.47 3.50
N GLN A 198 11.30 15.37 4.52
CA GLN A 198 12.63 15.97 4.45
C GLN A 198 13.39 15.33 3.26
N PRO A 199 13.83 16.14 2.27
CA PRO A 199 14.40 15.64 1.01
C PRO A 199 15.65 14.78 1.25
N TYR A 200 16.33 15.00 2.36
CA TYR A 200 17.56 14.32 2.76
C TYR A 200 17.36 13.54 4.04
N VAL A 201 16.28 12.77 4.15
CA VAL A 201 16.23 11.70 5.15
C VAL A 201 16.47 10.41 4.39
N LEU A 202 17.66 9.84 4.54
CA LEU A 202 17.81 8.42 4.25
C LEU A 202 16.71 7.70 5.05
N PRO A 203 16.05 6.66 4.52
CA PRO A 203 15.12 5.85 5.28
C PRO A 203 15.86 5.04 6.36
N THR A 204 16.49 5.73 7.31
CA THR A 204 16.59 5.32 8.69
C THR A 204 15.19 5.52 9.25
N LEU A 205 14.34 4.50 9.11
CA LEU A 205 13.15 4.36 9.93
C LEU A 205 13.57 4.67 11.37
N HIS A 206 12.94 5.68 11.98
CA HIS A 206 13.23 6.09 13.36
C HIS A 206 13.21 4.84 14.25
N GLY A 207 14.39 4.41 14.72
CA GLY A 207 14.54 3.25 15.61
C GLY A 207 14.76 1.87 14.95
N ILE A 208 14.79 1.73 13.62
CA ILE A 208 15.08 0.44 12.96
C ILE A 208 16.49 0.48 12.36
N SER A 209 17.46 -0.02 13.12
CA SER A 209 18.89 -0.10 12.78
C SER A 209 19.26 -1.19 11.76
N SER A 210 18.30 -1.82 11.07
CA SER A 210 18.56 -3.07 10.34
C SER A 210 18.85 -2.93 8.84
N ILE A 211 18.51 -1.80 8.20
CA ILE A 211 18.75 -1.63 6.76
C ILE A 211 20.16 -1.06 6.55
N ARG A 212 21.02 -1.83 5.89
CA ARG A 212 22.38 -1.38 5.54
C ARG A 212 22.31 -0.19 4.58
N PRO A 213 23.09 0.88 4.79
CA PRO A 213 23.09 2.04 3.89
C PRO A 213 23.36 1.70 2.41
N SER A 214 24.16 0.67 2.15
CA SER A 214 24.40 0.16 0.79
C SER A 214 23.12 -0.36 0.13
N ASN A 215 22.26 -1.04 0.89
CA ASN A 215 20.96 -1.51 0.40
C ASN A 215 20.03 -0.33 0.14
N THR A 216 20.04 0.69 1.00
CA THR A 216 19.26 1.91 0.79
C THR A 216 19.65 2.61 -0.51
N LEU A 217 20.96 2.75 -0.77
CA LEU A 217 21.48 3.33 -2.00
C LEU A 217 21.03 2.51 -3.21
N ARG A 218 21.24 1.19 -3.16
CA ARG A 218 20.83 0.26 -4.23
C ARG A 218 19.33 0.37 -4.52
N MET A 219 18.48 0.36 -3.50
CA MET A 219 17.03 0.45 -3.67
C MET A 219 16.58 1.81 -4.21
N ALA A 220 17.27 2.90 -3.83
CA ALA A 220 17.01 4.22 -4.41
C ALA A 220 17.34 4.26 -5.91
N LEU A 221 18.45 3.64 -6.33
CA LEU A 221 18.79 3.51 -7.76
C LEU A 221 17.80 2.63 -8.52
N VAL A 222 17.39 1.49 -7.93
CA VAL A 222 16.33 0.64 -8.51
C VAL A 222 15.05 1.46 -8.72
N ARG A 223 14.61 2.20 -7.70
CA ARG A 223 13.44 3.09 -7.80
C ARG A 223 13.61 4.11 -8.91
N ALA A 224 14.76 4.79 -8.98
CA ALA A 224 15.06 5.78 -10.01
C ALA A 224 14.96 5.18 -11.43
N VAL A 225 15.54 3.99 -11.65
CA VAL A 225 15.45 3.29 -12.95
C VAL A 225 14.02 2.88 -13.27
N LEU A 226 13.27 2.38 -12.30
CA LEU A 226 11.89 1.96 -12.52
C LEU A 226 10.98 3.17 -12.82
N CYS A 227 11.20 4.30 -12.14
CA CYS A 227 10.37 5.50 -12.22
C CYS A 227 10.65 6.38 -13.42
N CYS A 228 11.91 6.61 -13.74
CA CYS A 228 12.30 7.52 -14.80
C CYS A 228 12.09 6.85 -16.17
N SER A 229 11.43 7.58 -17.07
CA SER A 229 11.23 7.18 -18.46
C SER A 229 12.37 7.63 -19.36
N GLN A 230 12.94 8.80 -19.10
CA GLN A 230 14.04 9.38 -19.87
C GLN A 230 15.36 9.24 -19.11
N LEU A 231 16.45 9.06 -19.86
CA LEU A 231 17.80 9.02 -19.31
C LEU A 231 18.16 10.29 -18.53
N ASN A 232 17.77 11.47 -19.03
CA ASN A 232 18.06 12.73 -18.36
C ASN A 232 17.43 12.79 -16.96
N ASP A 233 16.17 12.39 -16.82
CA ASP A 233 15.47 12.35 -15.53
C ASP A 233 16.14 11.36 -14.56
N PHE A 234 16.62 10.21 -15.06
CA PHE A 234 17.39 9.27 -14.26
C PHE A 234 18.74 9.83 -13.80
N GLN A 235 19.46 10.54 -14.69
CA GLN A 235 20.73 11.16 -14.34
C GLN A 235 20.55 12.25 -13.27
N GLU A 236 19.51 13.07 -13.38
CA GLU A 236 19.15 14.05 -12.36
C GLU A 236 18.84 13.37 -11.01
N GLU A 237 18.02 12.32 -11.01
CA GLU A 237 17.71 11.56 -9.80
C GLU A 237 18.94 10.87 -9.20
N GLN A 238 19.83 10.34 -10.04
CA GLN A 238 21.08 9.74 -9.58
C GLN A 238 21.97 10.79 -8.87
N GLN A 239 22.04 12.02 -9.38
CA GLN A 239 22.77 13.10 -8.72
C GLN A 239 22.10 13.48 -7.39
N TYR A 240 20.77 13.56 -7.37
CA TYR A 240 20.02 13.79 -6.14
C TYR A 240 20.32 12.75 -5.06
N ILE A 241 20.34 11.45 -5.41
CA ILE A 241 20.71 10.35 -4.51
C ILE A 241 22.15 10.52 -4.02
N LYS A 242 23.11 10.80 -4.91
CA LYS A 242 24.52 11.03 -4.53
C LYS A 242 24.64 12.16 -3.51
N TYR A 243 24.03 13.31 -3.78
CA TYR A 243 24.07 14.45 -2.87
C TYR A 243 23.41 14.16 -1.53
N SER A 244 22.31 13.40 -1.54
CA SER A 244 21.64 12.96 -0.31
C SER A 244 22.60 12.13 0.56
N PHE A 245 23.30 11.14 0.00
CA PHE A 245 24.27 10.34 0.76
C PHE A 245 25.49 11.17 1.22
N LEU A 246 26.01 12.07 0.38
CA LEU A 246 27.11 12.96 0.78
C LEU A 246 26.71 13.87 1.96
N PHE A 247 25.49 14.39 1.96
CA PHE A 247 24.96 15.20 3.06
C PHE A 247 24.90 14.44 4.39
N HIS A 248 24.67 13.12 4.33
CA HIS A 248 24.73 12.23 5.50
C HIS A 248 26.15 11.73 5.83
N GLN A 249 27.18 12.40 5.32
CA GLN A 249 28.60 12.13 5.63
C GLN A 249 29.13 10.76 5.14
N PHE A 250 28.46 10.14 4.17
CA PHE A 250 29.03 8.97 3.48
C PHE A 250 30.20 9.40 2.60
N SER A 251 31.27 8.58 2.55
CA SER A 251 32.44 8.92 1.73
C SER A 251 32.14 8.84 0.24
N PHE A 252 32.82 9.67 -0.56
CA PHE A 252 32.71 9.60 -2.01
C PHE A 252 33.05 8.20 -2.56
N SER A 253 34.07 7.54 -2.00
CA SER A 253 34.46 6.18 -2.37
C SER A 253 33.35 5.16 -2.15
N PHE A 254 32.65 5.24 -1.02
CA PHE A 254 31.51 4.36 -0.71
C PHE A 254 30.37 4.53 -1.72
N ILE A 255 30.02 5.79 -2.01
CA ILE A 255 28.93 6.10 -2.95
C ILE A 255 29.29 5.63 -4.35
N HIS A 256 30.51 5.95 -4.82
CA HIS A 256 30.95 5.60 -6.15
C HIS A 256 31.01 4.09 -6.36
N GLN A 257 31.63 3.36 -5.42
CA GLN A 257 31.74 1.90 -5.47
C GLN A 257 30.35 1.24 -5.54
N HIS A 258 29.39 1.66 -4.70
CA HIS A 258 28.07 1.03 -4.71
C HIS A 258 27.20 1.41 -5.92
N ILE A 259 27.46 2.55 -6.56
CA ILE A 259 26.84 2.86 -7.85
C ILE A 259 27.44 1.98 -8.95
N GLU A 260 28.76 1.78 -8.96
CA GLU A 260 29.42 0.85 -9.89
C GLU A 260 28.90 -0.58 -9.70
N ASP A 261 28.85 -1.07 -8.46
CA ASP A 261 28.29 -2.39 -8.11
C ASP A 261 26.86 -2.54 -8.65
N PHE A 262 26.01 -1.50 -8.49
CA PHE A 262 24.64 -1.51 -9.00
C PHE A 262 24.61 -1.73 -10.52
N PHE A 263 25.44 -1.03 -11.29
CA PHE A 263 25.49 -1.18 -12.73
C PHE A 263 26.03 -2.56 -13.14
N LEU A 264 27.10 -3.02 -12.50
CA LEU A 264 27.67 -4.35 -12.74
C LEU A 264 26.65 -5.47 -12.50
N ASP A 265 25.82 -5.35 -11.47
CA ASP A 265 24.76 -6.32 -11.14
C ASP A 265 23.71 -6.46 -12.25
N PHE A 266 23.52 -5.43 -13.09
CA PHE A 266 22.61 -5.43 -14.23
C PHE A 266 23.34 -5.44 -15.57
N ASN A 267 24.50 -6.14 -15.62
CA ASN A 267 25.33 -6.31 -16.82
C ASN A 267 25.57 -5.02 -17.62
N ALA A 268 25.60 -3.89 -16.92
CA ALA A 268 25.94 -2.61 -17.48
C ALA A 268 27.47 -2.51 -17.46
N PHE A 269 28.08 -2.40 -18.64
CA PHE A 269 29.53 -2.50 -18.77
C PHE A 269 30.31 -1.37 -18.06
N ASP A 270 29.68 -0.20 -17.79
CA ASP A 270 30.25 0.92 -17.04
C ASP A 270 29.22 2.06 -16.81
N LEU A 271 29.39 2.86 -15.74
CA LEU A 271 28.75 4.18 -15.50
C LEU A 271 28.87 5.14 -16.69
N SER A 272 29.96 5.00 -17.46
CA SER A 272 30.25 5.78 -18.66
C SER A 272 29.48 5.30 -19.91
N SER A 273 28.78 4.15 -19.85
CA SER A 273 28.15 3.51 -21.02
C SER A 273 26.79 4.09 -21.40
N TYR A 274 26.12 4.80 -20.49
CA TYR A 274 24.76 5.31 -20.71
C TYR A 274 24.78 6.72 -21.28
N HIS A 275 25.19 6.83 -22.54
CA HIS A 275 25.15 8.10 -23.29
C HIS A 275 23.88 8.26 -24.13
N ASP A 276 23.10 7.19 -24.29
CA ASP A 276 21.89 7.21 -25.10
C ASP A 276 20.72 6.51 -24.41
N GLN A 277 19.52 6.85 -24.88
CA GLN A 277 18.26 6.33 -24.37
C GLN A 277 18.14 4.81 -24.58
N ALA A 278 18.67 4.26 -25.68
CA ALA A 278 18.53 2.85 -26.01
C ALA A 278 19.25 1.94 -24.99
N THR A 279 20.45 2.34 -24.58
CA THR A 279 21.21 1.63 -23.55
C THR A 279 20.49 1.74 -22.20
N TYR A 280 19.92 2.90 -21.89
CA TYR A 280 19.15 3.10 -20.66
C TYR A 280 17.87 2.26 -20.63
N ASP A 281 17.14 2.16 -21.74
CA ASP A 281 15.93 1.33 -21.85
C ASP A 281 16.25 -0.16 -21.62
N GLU A 282 17.41 -0.62 -22.06
CA GLU A 282 17.91 -1.97 -21.78
C GLU A 282 18.16 -2.18 -20.28
N LEU A 283 18.78 -1.21 -19.59
CA LEU A 283 18.90 -1.26 -18.13
C LEU A 283 17.53 -1.30 -17.44
N ARG A 284 16.58 -0.44 -17.85
CA ARG A 284 15.22 -0.43 -17.31
C ARG A 284 14.57 -1.81 -17.44
N ARG A 285 14.73 -2.46 -18.59
CA ARG A 285 14.20 -3.81 -18.84
C ARG A 285 14.80 -4.84 -17.88
N GLN A 286 16.11 -4.81 -17.66
CA GLN A 286 16.79 -5.74 -16.75
C GLN A 286 16.37 -5.52 -15.28
N VAL A 287 16.34 -4.28 -14.82
CA VAL A 287 15.91 -3.93 -13.46
C VAL A 287 14.46 -4.33 -13.22
N ARG A 288 13.57 -4.14 -14.21
CA ARG A 288 12.17 -4.60 -14.13
C ARG A 288 12.05 -6.10 -13.99
N GLN A 289 12.77 -6.86 -14.79
CA GLN A 289 12.77 -8.33 -14.73
C GLN A 289 13.24 -8.82 -13.35
N TRP A 290 14.33 -8.25 -12.84
CA TRP A 290 14.84 -8.56 -11.51
C TRP A 290 13.85 -8.20 -10.38
N ASN A 291 13.23 -7.01 -10.46
CA ASN A 291 12.25 -6.57 -9.46
C ASN A 291 11.03 -7.50 -9.43
N GLN A 292 10.52 -7.91 -10.61
CA GLN A 292 9.41 -8.85 -10.71
C GLN A 292 9.78 -10.21 -10.09
N GLN A 293 10.92 -10.79 -10.47
CA GLN A 293 11.39 -12.07 -9.92
C GLN A 293 11.54 -12.02 -8.40
N THR A 294 12.15 -10.96 -7.87
CA THR A 294 12.35 -10.78 -6.42
C THR A 294 11.03 -10.72 -5.66
N ARG A 295 10.01 -10.07 -6.24
CA ARG A 295 8.66 -10.01 -5.67
C ARG A 295 7.96 -11.36 -5.69
N ASP A 296 8.05 -12.08 -6.80
CA ASP A 296 7.43 -13.40 -6.93
C ASP A 296 8.06 -14.41 -5.94
N GLU A 297 9.38 -14.38 -5.78
CA GLU A 297 10.09 -15.18 -4.77
C GLU A 297 9.69 -14.81 -3.34
N LYS A 298 9.49 -13.51 -3.05
CA LYS A 298 9.02 -13.06 -1.74
C LYS A 298 7.60 -13.54 -1.47
N ARG A 299 6.70 -13.44 -2.46
CA ARG A 299 5.31 -13.91 -2.36
C ARG A 299 5.25 -15.42 -2.11
N ASN A 300 6.00 -16.20 -2.90
CA ASN A 300 6.07 -17.65 -2.72
C ASN A 300 6.57 -18.04 -1.32
N ARG A 301 7.58 -17.33 -0.79
CA ARG A 301 8.06 -17.56 0.59
C ARG A 301 7.00 -17.25 1.64
N LEU A 302 6.23 -16.18 1.47
CA LEU A 302 5.14 -15.82 2.39
C LEU A 302 4.02 -16.87 2.35
N ASP A 303 3.62 -17.31 1.15
CA ASP A 303 2.60 -18.35 0.99
C ASP A 303 3.00 -19.66 1.66
N GLU A 304 4.26 -20.08 1.50
CA GLU A 304 4.78 -21.27 2.18
C GLU A 304 4.84 -21.11 3.71
N ALA A 305 5.26 -19.95 4.21
CA ALA A 305 5.23 -19.66 5.64
C ALA A 305 3.80 -19.69 6.20
N GLN A 306 2.83 -19.14 5.48
CA GLN A 306 1.42 -19.14 5.89
C GLN A 306 0.85 -20.56 5.92
N LYS A 307 1.13 -21.39 4.91
CA LYS A 307 0.74 -22.81 4.90
C LYS A 307 1.32 -23.57 6.10
N GLN A 308 2.57 -23.30 6.46
CA GLN A 308 3.22 -23.89 7.64
C GLN A 308 2.55 -23.44 8.95
N CYS A 309 2.21 -22.16 9.09
CA CYS A 309 1.49 -21.65 10.25
C CYS A 309 0.11 -22.30 10.40
N ILE A 310 -0.67 -22.39 9.32
CA ILE A 310 -1.99 -23.05 9.31
C ILE A 310 -1.85 -24.52 9.70
N TRP A 311 -0.86 -25.23 9.14
CA TRP A 311 -0.58 -26.61 9.51
C TRP A 311 -0.23 -26.76 10.99
N TYR A 312 0.60 -25.87 11.54
CA TYR A 312 0.95 -25.88 12.96
C TYR A 312 -0.27 -25.69 13.86
N ILE A 313 -1.10 -24.68 13.54
CA ILE A 313 -2.36 -24.40 14.26
C ILE A 313 -3.26 -25.64 14.22
N HIS A 314 -3.52 -26.19 13.04
CA HIS A 314 -4.44 -27.32 12.85
C HIS A 314 -3.92 -28.64 13.46
N SER A 315 -2.60 -28.85 13.52
CA SER A 315 -2.00 -30.07 14.09
C SER A 315 -1.84 -30.01 15.61
N LYS A 316 -1.54 -28.83 16.18
CA LYS A 316 -1.33 -28.64 17.63
C LYS A 316 -2.61 -28.31 18.39
N LEU A 317 -3.61 -27.69 17.76
CA LEU A 317 -4.89 -27.34 18.41
C LEU A 317 -5.99 -28.40 18.22
N LYS A 318 -5.63 -29.69 18.06
CA LYS A 318 -6.61 -30.77 18.13
C LYS A 318 -6.67 -31.39 19.53
N GLY A 319 -7.89 -31.60 20.04
CA GLY A 319 -8.15 -32.32 21.28
C GLY A 319 -7.75 -31.58 22.56
N PHE A 320 -6.96 -32.25 23.40
CA PHE A 320 -6.64 -31.89 24.79
C PHE A 320 -6.03 -30.48 24.97
N ALA A 321 -5.29 -29.98 23.97
CA ALA A 321 -4.66 -28.65 24.01
C ALA A 321 -5.68 -27.50 24.00
N VAL A 322 -6.78 -27.62 23.25
CA VAL A 322 -7.85 -26.60 23.22
C VAL A 322 -8.63 -26.57 24.54
N HIS A 323 -8.81 -27.74 25.18
CA HIS A 323 -9.44 -27.82 26.49
C HIS A 323 -8.59 -27.16 27.58
N ASN A 324 -7.27 -27.37 27.56
CA ASN A 324 -6.34 -26.71 28.48
C ASN A 324 -6.18 -25.21 28.19
N ALA A 325 -6.21 -24.77 26.93
CA ALA A 325 -6.17 -23.35 26.58
C ALA A 325 -7.40 -22.59 27.11
N LYS A 326 -8.57 -23.22 27.18
CA LYS A 326 -9.75 -22.65 27.84
C LYS A 326 -9.60 -22.52 29.36
N GLN A 327 -8.89 -23.46 29.99
CA GLN A 327 -8.68 -23.51 31.43
C GLN A 327 -7.56 -22.56 31.88
N ASN A 328 -6.55 -22.33 31.04
CA ASN A 328 -5.40 -21.49 31.38
C ASN A 328 -4.86 -20.73 30.14
N PRO A 329 -5.55 -19.65 29.72
CA PRO A 329 -5.25 -18.96 28.45
C PRO A 329 -3.86 -18.30 28.43
N THR A 330 -3.33 -17.91 29.59
CA THR A 330 -2.01 -17.28 29.71
C THR A 330 -0.87 -18.20 29.27
N GLN A 331 -0.96 -19.51 29.51
CA GLN A 331 0.06 -20.48 29.11
C GLN A 331 0.30 -20.55 27.58
N PHE A 332 -0.67 -20.10 26.79
CA PHE A 332 -0.62 -20.14 25.33
C PHE A 332 -0.35 -18.76 24.69
N LEU A 333 -0.25 -17.71 25.50
CA LEU A 333 0.20 -16.40 25.03
C LEU A 333 1.72 -16.42 24.79
N PRO A 334 2.25 -15.77 23.75
CA PRO A 334 3.68 -15.54 23.64
C PRO A 334 4.21 -14.83 24.89
N ARG A 335 5.43 -15.13 25.33
CA ARG A 335 6.01 -14.55 26.56
C ARG A 335 6.00 -13.01 26.56
N SER A 336 6.08 -12.39 25.39
CA SER A 336 5.98 -10.93 25.22
C SER A 336 4.67 -10.32 25.72
N PHE A 337 3.58 -11.09 25.77
CA PHE A 337 2.27 -10.62 26.25
C PHE A 337 2.03 -10.90 27.74
N HIS A 338 2.93 -11.65 28.41
CA HIS A 338 2.76 -11.96 29.84
C HIS A 338 3.01 -10.76 30.74
N ASP A 339 3.93 -9.88 30.34
CA ASP A 339 4.30 -8.69 31.12
C ASP A 339 3.19 -7.62 31.06
N ASP A 340 2.50 -7.50 29.92
CA ASP A 340 1.38 -6.57 29.73
C ASP A 340 0.18 -6.89 30.62
N VAL A 341 -0.13 -8.18 30.80
CA VAL A 341 -1.27 -8.65 31.62
C VAL A 341 -1.05 -8.36 33.11
N ASN A 342 0.19 -8.45 33.60
CA ASN A 342 0.54 -8.16 34.98
C ASN A 342 0.58 -6.64 35.29
N SER A 343 0.60 -5.79 34.27
CA SER A 343 0.63 -4.33 34.42
C SER A 343 -0.75 -3.69 34.64
N LEU A 344 -1.83 -4.49 34.57
CA LEU A 344 -3.22 -4.01 34.64
C LEU A 344 -3.74 -3.85 36.08
N ASP A 345 -2.96 -4.21 37.10
CA ASP A 345 -3.34 -4.06 38.51
C ASP A 345 -3.51 -2.57 38.87
N GLY A 346 -4.74 -2.17 39.19
CA GLY A 346 -5.10 -0.81 39.60
C GLY A 346 -5.76 0.06 38.53
N ILE A 347 -5.96 -0.44 37.31
CA ILE A 347 -6.68 0.29 36.26
C ILE A 347 -8.20 0.15 36.49
N LYS A 348 -8.89 1.26 36.76
CA LYS A 348 -10.36 1.29 36.78
C LYS A 348 -10.89 1.23 35.35
N ILE A 349 -11.69 0.20 35.06
CA ILE A 349 -12.41 0.07 33.79
C ILE A 349 -13.63 1.00 33.84
N GLU A 350 -13.59 2.10 33.10
CA GLU A 350 -14.77 2.90 32.77
C GLU A 350 -14.97 2.84 31.25
N ILE A 351 -16.10 2.28 30.81
CA ILE A 351 -16.47 2.26 29.39
C ILE A 351 -16.97 3.66 29.03
N VAL A 352 -16.11 4.47 28.43
CA VAL A 352 -16.50 5.78 27.91
C VAL A 352 -16.67 5.65 26.40
N GLY A 353 -17.91 5.79 25.91
CA GLY A 353 -18.16 5.91 24.48
C GLY A 353 -17.49 7.18 23.96
N ILE A 354 -16.61 7.06 22.97
CA ILE A 354 -15.93 8.21 22.37
C ILE A 354 -16.98 9.06 21.65
N PRO A 355 -17.28 10.31 22.07
CA PRO A 355 -18.07 11.20 21.25
C PRO A 355 -17.27 11.51 19.99
N ASN A 356 -17.93 11.52 18.82
CA ASN A 356 -17.34 11.98 17.56
C ASN A 356 -16.71 13.36 17.78
N TYR A 357 -15.38 13.41 17.87
CA TYR A 357 -14.65 14.67 17.83
C TYR A 357 -14.46 15.03 16.36
N PRO A 358 -15.11 16.07 15.83
CA PRO A 358 -14.65 16.64 14.58
C PRO A 358 -13.23 17.14 14.83
N LEU A 359 -12.27 16.60 14.08
CA LEU A 359 -10.91 17.12 14.02
C LEU A 359 -11.00 18.55 13.46
N ASN A 360 -11.12 19.54 14.34
CA ASN A 360 -10.96 20.94 13.97
C ASN A 360 -9.48 21.15 13.67
N THR A 361 -9.13 21.06 12.39
CA THR A 361 -7.87 21.58 11.85
C THR A 361 -7.81 23.08 12.13
N LYS A 362 -6.88 23.49 13.01
CA LYS A 362 -6.44 24.88 13.11
C LYS A 362 -5.27 25.13 12.16
#